data_AF-A0AAU6GMK9-F1
#
_entry.id   AF-A0AAU6GMK9-F1
#
_cell.length_a   1.000
_cell.length_b   1.000
_cell.length_c   1.000
_cell.angle_alpha   90.00
_cell.angle_beta   90.00
_cell.angle_gamma   90.00
#
_symmetry.space_group_name_H-M   'P 1'
#
loop_
_entity.id
_entity.type
_entity.pdbx_description
1 polymer ?
#
loop_
_entity_poly.entity_id
_entity_poly.type
_entity_poly.pdbx_seq_one_letter_code
_entity_poly.pdbx_strand_id
1 'polypeptide(L)'
;MRAALLQWLGDLAYDATYDEDGPGEADDVAAVRAILPLIYEAAQPYLIDANLPIREAAVHAAAMTLVAPELAIHIPKLVPLVRNTLSTSEYRVYRYLAKRCLVTWGVEPDPLPDPRISGLEPMDRPWAGGYSDDPPF
;
A
#
# COMPACT_ATOMS: atom_id res chain seq x y z
N MET A 1 17.82 -2.24 11.62
CA MET A 1 18.45 -1.46 10.54
C MET A 1 17.91 -1.81 9.16
N ARG A 2 17.90 -3.09 8.74
CA ARG A 2 17.45 -3.50 7.40
C ARG A 2 16.03 -3.02 7.02
N ALA A 3 15.04 -3.20 7.90
CA ALA A 3 13.68 -2.72 7.66
C ALA A 3 13.61 -1.20 7.45
N ALA A 4 14.31 -0.41 8.28
CA ALA A 4 14.33 1.04 8.17
C ALA A 4 14.96 1.52 6.85
N LEU A 5 16.02 0.85 6.38
CA LEU A 5 16.65 1.18 5.10
C LEU A 5 15.71 0.86 3.92
N LEU A 6 15.08 -0.32 3.93
CA LEU A 6 14.10 -0.69 2.90
C LEU A 6 12.92 0.26 2.89
N GLN A 7 12.45 0.68 4.07
CA GLN A 7 11.39 1.66 4.19
C GLN A 7 11.79 2.98 3.53
N TRP A 8 12.98 3.49 3.88
CA TRP A 8 13.51 4.72 3.28
C TRP A 8 13.63 4.63 1.76
N LEU A 9 14.08 3.49 1.22
CA LEU A 9 14.14 3.27 -0.24
C LEU A 9 12.75 3.26 -0.89
N GLY A 10 11.75 2.70 -0.22
CA GLY A 10 10.38 2.72 -0.71
C GLY A 10 9.78 4.12 -0.66
N ASP A 11 10.06 4.90 0.38
CA ASP A 11 9.61 6.29 0.49
C ASP A 11 10.29 7.17 -0.59
N LEU A 12 11.60 7.00 -0.80
CA LEU A 12 12.32 7.66 -1.89
C LEU A 12 11.73 7.33 -3.27
N ALA A 13 11.41 6.05 -3.51
CA ALA A 13 10.75 5.63 -4.73
C ALA A 13 9.33 6.21 -4.83
N TYR A 14 8.57 6.27 -3.74
CA TYR A 14 7.23 6.87 -3.71
C TYR A 14 7.29 8.36 -4.09
N ASP A 15 8.20 9.13 -3.50
CA ASP A 15 8.32 10.57 -3.75
C ASP A 15 8.62 10.83 -5.24
N ALA A 16 9.54 10.07 -5.84
CA ALA A 16 9.88 10.23 -7.26
C ALA A 16 8.77 9.80 -8.24
N THR A 17 7.75 9.08 -7.78
CA THR A 17 6.76 8.41 -8.64
C THR A 17 5.35 8.96 -8.47
N TYR A 18 5.01 9.40 -7.28
CA TYR A 18 3.64 9.73 -6.89
C TYR A 18 3.49 11.14 -6.31
N ASP A 19 4.60 11.85 -6.09
CA ASP A 19 4.64 13.24 -5.64
C ASP A 19 5.13 14.15 -6.78
N GLU A 20 4.35 14.25 -7.87
CA GLU A 20 4.69 15.10 -9.03
C GLU A 20 4.71 16.60 -8.69
N ASP A 21 4.00 17.00 -7.64
CA ASP A 21 3.98 18.35 -7.07
C ASP A 21 4.98 18.52 -5.90
N GLY A 22 5.80 17.49 -5.64
CA GLY A 22 6.77 17.45 -4.55
C GLY A 22 7.89 18.48 -4.72
N PRO A 23 8.62 18.82 -3.64
CA PRO A 23 9.61 19.90 -3.63
C PRO A 23 10.90 19.61 -4.42
N GLY A 24 10.99 18.49 -5.12
CA GLY A 24 12.20 18.03 -5.81
C GLY A 24 12.43 18.75 -7.14
N GLU A 25 13.69 19.09 -7.44
CA GLU A 25 14.06 19.53 -8.77
C GLU A 25 13.86 18.40 -9.79
N ALA A 26 13.47 18.73 -11.03
CA ALA A 26 13.18 17.72 -12.04
C ALA A 26 14.36 16.76 -12.31
N ASP A 27 15.59 17.27 -12.20
CA ASP A 27 16.81 16.48 -12.37
C ASP A 27 17.02 15.47 -11.23
N ASP A 28 16.69 15.85 -9.99
CA ASP A 28 16.75 14.93 -8.84
C ASP A 28 15.71 13.81 -8.97
N VAL A 29 14.49 14.16 -9.37
CA VAL A 29 13.42 13.17 -9.62
C VAL A 29 13.84 12.20 -10.73
N ALA A 30 14.44 12.71 -11.82
CA ALA A 30 14.96 11.88 -12.90
C ALA A 30 16.09 10.95 -12.42
N ALA A 31 17.00 11.45 -11.57
CA ALA A 31 18.08 10.66 -10.98
C ALA A 31 17.54 9.52 -10.09
N VAL A 32 16.51 9.78 -9.28
CA VAL A 32 15.87 8.73 -8.47
C VAL A 32 15.16 7.70 -9.35
N ARG A 33 14.44 8.15 -10.39
CA ARG A 33 13.80 7.23 -11.35
C ARG A 33 14.80 6.29 -12.03
N ALA A 34 15.99 6.79 -12.34
CA ALA A 34 17.06 6.00 -12.95
C ALA A 34 17.59 4.87 -12.05
N ILE A 35 17.41 4.96 -10.72
CA ILE A 35 17.86 3.92 -9.78
C ILE A 35 16.73 2.99 -9.30
N LEU A 36 15.48 3.16 -9.75
CA LEU A 36 14.37 2.27 -9.36
C LEU A 36 14.66 0.77 -9.61
N PRO A 37 15.32 0.36 -10.71
CA PRO A 37 15.73 -1.03 -10.88
C PRO A 37 16.65 -1.54 -9.77
N LEU A 38 17.59 -0.72 -9.30
CA LEU A 38 18.50 -1.08 -8.21
C LEU A 38 17.76 -1.22 -6.87
N ILE A 39 16.76 -0.36 -6.63
CA ILE A 39 15.90 -0.47 -5.45
C ILE A 39 15.11 -1.78 -5.48
N TYR A 40 14.53 -2.13 -6.63
CA TYR A 40 13.82 -3.40 -6.79
C TYR A 40 14.72 -4.60 -6.53
N GLU A 41 15.91 -4.62 -7.13
CA GLU A 41 16.91 -5.68 -6.93
C GLU A 41 17.32 -5.81 -5.46
N ALA A 42 17.55 -4.69 -4.77
CA ALA A 42 17.91 -4.69 -3.35
C ALA A 42 16.78 -5.23 -2.45
N ALA A 43 15.52 -5.01 -2.82
CA ALA A 43 14.36 -5.48 -2.07
C ALA A 43 14.04 -6.97 -2.30
N GLN A 44 14.37 -7.53 -3.48
CA GLN A 44 13.99 -8.90 -3.88
C GLN A 44 14.28 -9.99 -2.83
N PRO A 45 15.47 -10.05 -2.19
CA PRO A 45 15.78 -11.11 -1.24
C PRO A 45 14.90 -11.10 0.01
N TYR A 46 14.22 -9.98 0.29
CA TYR A 46 13.48 -9.75 1.52
C TYR A 46 11.96 -9.82 1.34
N LEU A 47 11.47 -10.03 0.11
CA LEU A 47 10.05 -10.10 -0.21
C LEU A 47 9.28 -11.21 0.52
N ILE A 48 9.99 -12.24 0.99
CA ILE A 48 9.46 -13.37 1.77
C ILE A 48 10.25 -13.58 3.06
N ASP A 49 10.90 -12.53 3.57
CA ASP A 49 11.67 -12.60 4.82
C ASP A 49 10.77 -13.06 5.98
N ALA A 50 11.28 -13.88 6.90
CA ALA A 50 10.51 -14.35 8.05
C ALA A 50 10.11 -13.21 8.99
N ASN A 51 10.95 -12.17 9.10
CA ASN A 51 10.71 -11.00 9.92
C ASN A 51 9.69 -10.07 9.22
N LEU A 52 8.50 -9.96 9.81
CA LEU A 52 7.38 -9.19 9.24
C LEU A 52 7.75 -7.74 8.90
N PRO A 53 8.34 -6.93 9.81
CA PRO A 53 8.79 -5.58 9.48
C PRO A 53 9.74 -5.49 8.28
N ILE A 54 10.65 -6.46 8.11
CA ILE A 54 11.56 -6.50 6.96
C ILE A 54 10.78 -6.80 5.67
N ARG A 55 9.88 -7.78 5.74
CA ARG A 55 9.04 -8.18 4.61
C ARG A 55 8.10 -7.07 4.17
N GLU A 56 7.45 -6.37 5.10
CA GLU A 56 6.60 -5.21 4.80
C GLU A 56 7.39 -4.11 4.09
N ALA A 57 8.53 -3.70 4.66
CA ALA A 57 9.37 -2.68 4.06
C ALA A 57 9.90 -3.08 2.67
N ALA A 58 10.23 -4.37 2.47
CA ALA A 58 10.67 -4.88 1.18
C ALA A 58 9.56 -4.87 0.13
N VAL A 59 8.34 -5.29 0.50
CA VAL A 59 7.19 -5.28 -0.40
C VAL A 59 6.78 -3.85 -0.75
N HIS A 60 6.84 -2.92 0.21
CA HIS A 60 6.66 -1.49 -0.03
C HIS A 60 7.69 -0.96 -1.04
N ALA A 61 8.98 -1.14 -0.76
CA ALA A 61 10.04 -0.68 -1.65
C ALA A 61 9.92 -1.22 -3.07
N ALA A 62 9.67 -2.53 -3.20
CA ALA A 62 9.49 -3.14 -4.51
C ALA A 62 8.23 -2.63 -5.23
N ALA A 63 7.11 -2.45 -4.53
CA ALA A 63 5.86 -1.97 -5.14
C ALA A 63 6.00 -0.55 -5.72
N MET A 64 6.68 0.36 -5.01
CA MET A 64 6.87 1.75 -5.46
C MET A 64 7.73 1.86 -6.73
N THR A 65 8.57 0.88 -7.01
CA THR A 65 9.40 0.87 -8.23
C THR A 65 8.63 0.49 -9.49
N LEU A 66 7.47 -0.18 -9.37
CA LEU A 66 6.77 -0.78 -10.52
C LEU A 66 6.05 0.23 -11.42
N VAL A 67 6.10 1.52 -11.10
CA VAL A 67 5.70 2.57 -12.07
C VAL A 67 6.66 2.64 -13.25
N ALA A 68 7.92 2.23 -13.05
CA ALA A 68 8.91 2.16 -14.12
C ALA A 68 8.45 1.09 -15.14
N PRO A 69 8.22 1.45 -16.41
CA PRO A 69 7.67 0.53 -17.41
C PRO A 69 8.45 -0.78 -17.55
N GLU A 70 9.78 -0.72 -17.41
CA GLU A 70 10.68 -1.87 -17.45
C GLU A 70 10.48 -2.86 -16.29
N LEU A 71 9.97 -2.39 -15.15
CA LEU A 71 9.69 -3.22 -13.97
C LEU A 71 8.24 -3.70 -13.90
N ALA A 72 7.34 -3.15 -14.73
CA ALA A 72 5.92 -3.52 -14.76
C ALA A 72 5.70 -5.03 -15.02
N ILE A 73 6.65 -5.72 -15.66
CA ILE A 73 6.65 -7.19 -15.84
C ILE A 73 6.58 -7.95 -14.50
N HIS A 74 6.98 -7.33 -13.39
CA HIS A 74 6.96 -7.93 -12.06
C HIS A 74 5.64 -7.74 -11.31
N ILE A 75 4.69 -6.96 -11.84
CA ILE A 75 3.38 -6.71 -11.20
C ILE A 75 2.69 -8.02 -10.82
N PRO A 76 2.52 -9.03 -11.71
CA PRO A 76 1.83 -10.28 -11.33
C PRO A 76 2.45 -11.01 -10.14
N LYS A 77 3.78 -10.90 -9.95
CA LYS A 77 4.49 -11.49 -8.80
C LYS A 77 4.26 -10.70 -7.51
N LEU A 78 4.13 -9.38 -7.61
CA LEU A 78 4.01 -8.48 -6.45
C LEU A 78 2.58 -8.32 -5.95
N VAL A 79 1.57 -8.46 -6.80
CA VAL A 79 0.15 -8.42 -6.41
C VAL A 79 -0.18 -9.29 -5.18
N PRO A 80 0.12 -10.60 -5.15
CA PRO A 80 -0.19 -11.43 -3.99
C PRO A 80 0.60 -11.01 -2.74
N LEU A 81 1.82 -10.50 -2.90
CA LEU A 81 2.64 -10.04 -1.78
C LEU A 81 2.08 -8.76 -1.16
N VAL A 82 1.64 -7.80 -1.99
CA VAL A 82 0.98 -6.58 -1.55
C VAL A 82 -0.32 -6.88 -0.82
N ARG A 83 -1.16 -7.77 -1.36
CA ARG A 83 -2.41 -8.21 -0.71
C ARG A 83 -2.16 -8.88 0.63
N ASN A 84 -1.22 -9.83 0.70
CA ASN A 84 -1.01 -10.64 1.89
C ASN A 84 -0.12 -9.99 2.95
N THR A 85 0.60 -8.91 2.60
CA THR A 85 1.56 -8.26 3.50
C THR A 85 1.12 -6.84 3.84
N LEU A 86 0.95 -5.98 2.83
CA LEU A 86 0.69 -4.56 3.06
C LEU A 86 -0.78 -4.28 3.37
N SER A 87 -1.73 -4.94 2.68
CA SER A 87 -3.16 -4.73 2.95
C SER A 87 -3.60 -5.20 4.33
N THR A 88 -2.88 -6.15 4.93
CA THR A 88 -3.13 -6.68 6.27
C THR A 88 -2.22 -6.09 7.34
N SER A 89 -1.31 -5.18 6.97
CA SER A 89 -0.36 -4.58 7.91
C SER A 89 -1.09 -3.80 9.00
N GLU A 90 -0.52 -3.74 10.21
CA GLU A 90 -1.00 -2.89 11.30
C GLU A 90 -0.83 -1.39 10.96
N TYR A 91 0.16 -1.05 10.12
CA TYR A 91 0.44 0.31 9.70
C TYR A 91 -0.59 0.81 8.67
N ARG A 92 -1.36 1.82 9.05
CA ARG A 92 -2.37 2.44 8.17
C ARG A 92 -1.80 2.91 6.83
N VAL A 93 -0.56 3.41 6.84
CA VAL A 93 0.12 3.90 5.62
C VAL A 93 0.33 2.78 4.60
N TYR A 94 0.78 1.59 5.03
CA TYR A 94 0.96 0.45 4.13
C TYR A 94 -0.37 -0.03 3.56
N ARG A 95 -1.44 -0.07 4.35
CA ARG A 95 -2.77 -0.43 3.84
C ARG A 95 -3.26 0.56 2.77
N TYR A 96 -3.01 1.85 2.97
CA TYR A 96 -3.31 2.89 1.98
C TYR A 96 -2.50 2.70 0.69
N LEU A 97 -1.18 2.52 0.81
CA LEU A 97 -0.29 2.32 -0.34
C LEU A 97 -0.61 1.03 -1.10
N ALA A 98 -0.96 -0.04 -0.40
CA ALA A 98 -1.41 -1.29 -1.01
C ALA A 98 -2.64 -1.06 -1.90
N LYS A 99 -3.65 -0.35 -1.38
CA LYS A 99 -4.84 0.01 -2.15
C LYS A 99 -4.47 0.85 -3.38
N ARG A 100 -3.58 1.85 -3.21
CA ARG A 100 -3.13 2.71 -4.32
C ARG A 100 -2.45 1.88 -5.41
N CYS A 101 -1.49 1.01 -5.06
CA CYS A 101 -0.77 0.15 -6.00
C CYS A 101 -1.73 -0.74 -6.80
N LEU A 102 -2.63 -1.45 -6.12
CA LEU A 102 -3.55 -2.39 -6.76
C LEU A 102 -4.48 -1.67 -7.75
N VAL A 103 -4.98 -0.48 -7.39
CA VAL A 103 -5.77 0.37 -8.30
C VAL A 103 -4.92 0.82 -9.50
N THR A 104 -3.71 1.31 -9.27
CA THR A 104 -2.80 1.75 -10.35
C THR A 104 -2.46 0.62 -11.32
N TRP A 105 -2.34 -0.62 -10.83
CA TRP A 105 -2.07 -1.80 -11.66
C TRP A 105 -3.31 -2.39 -12.33
N GLY A 106 -4.49 -1.79 -12.16
CA GLY A 106 -5.75 -2.29 -12.73
C GLY A 106 -6.19 -3.63 -12.14
N VAL A 107 -5.71 -3.97 -10.95
CA VAL A 107 -6.10 -5.19 -10.24
C VAL A 107 -7.42 -4.93 -9.55
N GLU A 108 -8.44 -5.75 -9.88
CA GLU A 108 -9.74 -5.63 -9.22
C GLU A 108 -9.58 -5.70 -7.70
N PRO A 109 -10.28 -4.84 -6.94
CA PRO A 109 -10.32 -5.00 -5.50
C PRO A 109 -10.81 -6.41 -5.21
N ASP A 110 -10.16 -7.12 -4.28
CA ASP A 110 -10.69 -8.41 -3.84
C ASP A 110 -12.16 -8.20 -3.46
N PRO A 111 -13.06 -9.14 -3.82
CA PRO A 111 -14.45 -9.04 -3.42
C PRO A 111 -14.48 -8.78 -1.92
N LEU A 112 -15.16 -7.70 -1.51
CA LEU A 112 -15.40 -7.43 -0.11
C LEU A 112 -15.85 -8.75 0.53
N PRO A 113 -15.25 -9.19 1.64
CA PRO A 113 -15.74 -10.36 2.33
C PRO A 113 -17.24 -10.14 2.57
N ASP A 114 -18.07 -11.06 2.07
CA ASP A 114 -19.52 -10.93 2.15
C ASP A 114 -19.88 -10.66 3.63
N PRO A 115 -20.56 -9.55 3.94
CA PRO A 115 -20.97 -9.27 5.32
C PRO A 115 -21.83 -10.39 5.92
N ARG A 116 -22.37 -11.30 5.10
CA ARG A 116 -23.09 -12.51 5.55
C ARG A 116 -22.19 -13.65 6.05
N ILE A 117 -20.88 -13.63 5.78
CA ILE A 117 -19.93 -14.66 6.22
C ILE A 117 -19.26 -14.26 7.55
N SER A 118 -19.34 -12.99 7.95
CA SER A 118 -19.08 -12.59 9.34
C SER A 118 -20.27 -12.99 10.20
N GLY A 119 -20.21 -14.20 10.75
CA GLY A 119 -21.25 -14.80 11.57
C GLY A 119 -21.76 -13.86 12.67
N LEU A 120 -23.06 -13.59 12.59
CA LEU A 120 -24.04 -13.45 13.65
C LEU A 120 -23.51 -13.25 15.09
N GLU A 121 -23.78 -12.07 15.63
CA GLU A 121 -24.60 -11.93 16.84
C GLU A 121 -25.71 -10.91 16.50
N PRO A 122 -27.01 -11.28 16.58
CA PRO A 122 -28.09 -10.33 16.43
C PRO A 122 -28.12 -9.43 17.68
N MET A 123 -27.71 -8.17 17.52
CA MET A 123 -27.85 -7.17 18.57
C MET A 123 -29.31 -6.70 18.60
N ASP A 124 -30.19 -7.47 19.25
CA ASP A 124 -31.49 -7.01 19.72
C ASP A 124 -31.28 -5.92 20.78
N ARG A 125 -31.17 -4.67 20.33
CA ARG A 125 -31.48 -3.50 21.16
C ARG A 125 -32.30 -2.50 20.35
N PRO A 126 -33.54 -2.19 20.76
CA PRO A 126 -34.28 -1.08 20.18
C PRO A 126 -33.60 0.22 20.61
N TRP A 127 -33.00 0.93 19.67
CA TRP A 127 -32.56 2.31 19.89
C TRP A 127 -33.81 3.19 19.92
N ALA A 128 -34.38 3.35 21.11
CA ALA A 128 -35.27 4.45 21.42
C ALA A 128 -34.44 5.74 21.48
N GLY A 129 -34.62 6.60 20.49
CA GLY A 129 -33.91 7.87 20.38
C GLY A 129 -34.42 8.66 19.18
N GLY A 130 -35.68 9.09 19.24
CA GLY A 130 -36.26 9.96 18.23
C GLY A 130 -35.47 11.25 18.14
N TYR A 131 -34.96 11.55 16.94
CA TYR A 131 -34.57 12.90 16.58
C TYR A 131 -35.86 13.73 16.53
N SER A 132 -36.13 14.47 17.60
CA SER A 132 -37.13 15.53 17.60
C SER A 132 -36.51 16.72 16.90
N ASP A 133 -36.77 16.82 15.60
CA ASP A 133 -36.41 17.98 14.78
C ASP A 133 -37.60 18.96 14.86
N ASP A 134 -37.63 19.80 15.89
CA ASP A 134 -38.54 20.96 15.91
C ASP A 134 -37.82 22.19 16.48
N PRO A 135 -37.52 23.21 15.65
CA PRO A 135 -36.85 24.43 16.08
C PRO A 135 -37.83 25.42 16.74
N PRO A 136 -37.36 26.27 17.66
CA PRO A 136 -38.25 27.14 18.44
C PRO A 136 -38.64 28.39 17.65
N PHE A 137 -39.93 28.54 17.32
CA PHE A 137 -40.58 29.83 17.05
C PHE A 137 -42.02 29.82 17.57
#